data_AF-A0A7H0VDH1-F1
#
_entry.id   AF-A0A7H0VDH1-F1
#
_cell.length_a   1.000
_cell.length_b   1.000
_cell.length_c   1.000
_cell.angle_alpha   90.00
_cell.angle_beta   90.00
_cell.angle_gamma   90.00
#
_symmetry.space_group_name_H-M   'P 1'
#
loop_
_entity.id
_entity.type
_entity.pdbx_description
1 polymer ?
#
loop_
_entity_poly.entity_id
_entity_poly.type
_entity_poly.pdbx_seq_one_letter_code
_entity_poly.pdbx_strand_id
1 'polypeptide(L)'
;MAKIILRSLLLGSLFYGLSSCSTDEAAKPTYLQIDALHLETDYAEEGTAHTNISTVWLSANGEIIGAFELPALIPVVLREGQNELRISAGINTNGISSFRAINTSFDPIIYNLDYQSSGEAPDTIIIPEGDLITHYRDFYQVSIVEDFDDPGLNFQRTNFSDTNFIKVDDADSIFHFQPFNSNQAEPNNNSGLIILDDLNPQVELSSVVSYEIPAGTQNIFLEVTYRTNAQVGFGLVANLATGDQSDITAGVLPKEEWSKIYINLVTEFQAFPGASGYQILIRAKKPDNVDQARIYLDNLKLVYIP
;
A
#
# COMPACT_ATOMS: atom_id res chain seq x y z
N MET A 1 -21.37 -48.22 -53.31
CA MET A 1 -19.95 -47.81 -53.21
C MET A 1 -19.77 -46.40 -52.65
N ALA A 2 -20.51 -45.37 -53.11
CA ALA A 2 -20.34 -43.99 -52.65
C ALA A 2 -20.48 -43.75 -51.12
N LYS A 3 -21.42 -44.42 -50.44
CA LYS A 3 -21.59 -44.29 -48.97
C LYS A 3 -20.45 -44.91 -48.14
N ILE A 4 -19.73 -45.89 -48.69
CA ILE A 4 -18.60 -46.52 -48.01
C ILE A 4 -17.38 -45.59 -48.12
N ILE A 5 -17.13 -45.04 -49.31
CA ILE A 5 -16.05 -44.08 -49.57
C ILE A 5 -16.22 -42.80 -48.72
N LEU A 6 -17.45 -42.30 -48.57
CA LEU A 6 -17.74 -41.12 -47.74
C LEU A 6 -17.52 -41.37 -46.23
N ARG A 7 -17.82 -42.57 -45.74
CA ARG A 7 -17.52 -42.97 -44.35
C ARG A 7 -16.02 -43.16 -44.13
N SER A 8 -15.29 -43.66 -45.11
CA SER A 8 -13.81 -43.77 -45.08
C SER A 8 -13.14 -42.39 -45.04
N LEU A 9 -13.66 -41.42 -45.80
CA LEU A 9 -13.15 -40.04 -45.83
C LEU A 9 -13.44 -39.28 -44.52
N LEU A 10 -14.62 -39.46 -43.92
CA LEU A 10 -14.95 -38.89 -42.61
C LEU A 10 -14.09 -39.48 -41.48
N LEU A 11 -13.77 -40.79 -41.54
CA LEU A 11 -12.91 -41.44 -40.55
C LEU A 11 -11.44 -41.03 -40.70
N GLY A 12 -10.97 -40.80 -41.93
CA GLY A 12 -9.62 -40.26 -42.20
C GLY A 12 -9.45 -38.82 -41.73
N SER A 13 -10.47 -37.97 -41.93
CA SER A 13 -10.50 -36.59 -41.44
C SER A 13 -10.44 -36.49 -39.91
N LEU A 14 -11.03 -37.46 -39.19
CA LEU A 14 -11.01 -37.50 -37.73
C LEU A 14 -9.63 -37.90 -37.17
N PHE A 15 -8.85 -38.68 -37.91
CA PHE A 15 -7.49 -39.08 -37.52
C PHE A 15 -6.43 -37.98 -37.74
N TYR A 16 -6.60 -37.11 -38.74
CA TYR A 16 -5.69 -35.97 -38.94
C TYR A 16 -5.89 -34.82 -37.92
N GLY A 17 -7.07 -34.74 -37.30
CA GLY A 17 -7.35 -33.74 -36.25
C GLY A 17 -6.70 -34.03 -34.90
N LEU A 18 -6.28 -35.28 -34.65
CA LEU A 18 -5.65 -35.68 -33.38
C LEU A 18 -4.12 -35.54 -33.38
N SER A 19 -3.52 -35.28 -34.54
CA SER A 19 -2.05 -35.14 -34.70
C SER A 19 -1.55 -33.70 -34.57
N SER A 20 -2.43 -32.74 -34.29
CA SER A 20 -2.08 -31.31 -34.15
C SER A 20 -1.87 -30.89 -32.69
N CYS A 21 -1.71 -31.84 -31.77
CA CYS A 21 -1.26 -31.54 -30.41
C CYS A 21 0.26 -31.34 -30.48
N SER A 22 0.72 -30.09 -30.47
CA SER A 22 2.16 -29.83 -30.37
C SER A 22 2.65 -30.36 -29.02
N THR A 23 3.72 -31.15 -29.07
CA THR A 23 4.39 -31.73 -27.89
C THR A 23 5.57 -30.86 -27.50
N ASP A 24 5.44 -29.55 -27.70
CA ASP A 24 6.48 -28.61 -27.33
C ASP A 24 6.68 -28.73 -25.81
N GLU A 25 7.89 -29.11 -25.42
CA GLU A 25 8.25 -29.23 -24.01
C GLU A 25 8.08 -27.85 -23.36
N ALA A 26 7.25 -27.78 -22.32
CA ALA A 26 7.00 -26.52 -21.64
C ALA A 26 8.32 -25.98 -21.07
N ALA A 27 8.55 -24.67 -21.23
CA ALA A 27 9.74 -24.03 -20.70
C ALA A 27 9.82 -24.27 -19.18
N LYS A 28 10.98 -24.74 -18.71
CA LYS A 28 11.20 -25.06 -17.30
C LYS A 28 11.23 -23.75 -16.49
N PRO A 29 10.48 -23.67 -15.37
CA PRO A 29 10.50 -22.48 -14.53
C PRO A 29 11.73 -22.47 -13.63
N THR A 30 12.18 -21.27 -13.32
CA THR A 30 13.04 -20.93 -12.20
C THR A 30 12.17 -20.31 -11.11
N TYR A 31 12.47 -20.60 -9.85
CA TYR A 31 11.78 -19.99 -8.72
C TYR A 31 12.59 -18.81 -8.18
N LEU A 32 11.98 -17.63 -8.15
CA LEU A 32 12.55 -16.46 -7.48
C LEU A 32 11.98 -16.39 -6.05
N GLN A 33 12.87 -16.39 -5.06
CA GLN A 33 12.49 -16.14 -3.67
C GLN A 33 12.68 -14.65 -3.35
N ILE A 34 11.59 -14.03 -2.91
CA ILE A 34 11.53 -12.63 -2.45
C ILE A 34 10.80 -12.64 -1.11
N ASP A 35 11.54 -12.40 -0.03
CA ASP A 35 10.98 -12.50 1.32
C ASP A 35 10.31 -11.19 1.78
N ALA A 36 10.90 -10.05 1.43
CA ALA A 36 10.40 -8.73 1.76
C ALA A 36 10.80 -7.67 0.72
N LEU A 37 10.13 -6.52 0.75
CA LEU A 37 10.56 -5.29 0.09
C LEU A 37 10.68 -4.20 1.16
N HIS A 38 11.70 -3.37 1.07
CA HIS A 38 11.98 -2.32 2.05
C HIS A 38 11.82 -0.94 1.44
N LEU A 39 11.29 0.00 2.20
CA LEU A 39 11.26 1.42 1.85
C LEU A 39 12.44 2.10 2.54
N GLU A 40 13.19 2.92 1.82
CA GLU A 40 14.15 3.87 2.37
C GLU A 40 13.61 5.29 2.17
N THR A 41 13.76 6.14 3.18
CA THR A 41 13.26 7.51 3.21
C THR A 41 14.30 8.48 3.73
N ASP A 42 14.23 9.74 3.32
CA ASP A 42 14.83 10.83 4.09
C ASP A 42 13.91 11.11 5.28
N TYR A 43 14.31 10.72 6.50
CA TYR A 43 13.44 10.88 7.68
C TYR A 43 13.00 12.33 7.93
N ALA A 44 13.85 13.32 7.62
CA ALA A 44 13.53 14.71 7.88
C ALA A 44 12.51 15.28 6.89
N GLU A 45 12.57 14.85 5.63
CA GLU A 45 11.71 15.38 4.55
C GLU A 45 10.49 14.50 4.28
N GLU A 46 10.62 13.18 4.46
CA GLU A 46 9.62 12.18 4.09
C GLU A 46 9.07 11.40 5.29
N GLY A 47 9.67 11.54 6.48
CA GLY A 47 9.27 10.83 7.71
C GLY A 47 9.64 9.34 7.71
N THR A 48 8.98 8.56 8.58
CA THR A 48 9.28 7.14 8.82
C THR A 48 9.34 6.26 7.55
N ALA A 49 10.31 5.37 7.46
CA ALA A 49 10.39 4.31 6.45
C ALA A 49 9.41 3.14 6.73
N HIS A 50 8.62 3.19 7.81
CA HIS A 50 7.63 2.16 8.13
C HIS A 50 6.66 1.95 6.95
N THR A 51 6.49 0.69 6.55
CA THR A 51 5.71 0.31 5.38
C THR A 51 4.95 -0.98 5.64
N ASN A 52 3.85 -1.20 4.93
CA ASN A 52 3.10 -2.46 4.95
C ASN A 52 2.93 -2.97 3.52
N ILE A 53 4.07 -3.22 2.87
CA ILE A 53 4.14 -3.85 1.55
C ILE A 53 3.86 -5.34 1.75
N SER A 54 2.67 -5.77 1.35
CA SER A 54 2.22 -7.16 1.54
C SER A 54 2.36 -8.01 0.29
N THR A 55 2.58 -7.39 -0.88
CA THR A 55 2.70 -8.10 -2.15
C THR A 55 3.82 -7.57 -3.03
N VAL A 56 4.33 -8.43 -3.89
CA VAL A 56 5.26 -8.10 -4.96
C VAL A 56 4.59 -8.32 -6.31
N TRP A 57 4.63 -7.30 -7.16
CA TRP A 57 4.19 -7.39 -8.55
C TRP A 57 5.42 -7.52 -9.44
N LEU A 58 5.52 -8.67 -10.12
CA LEU A 58 6.69 -9.03 -10.90
C LEU A 58 6.38 -9.00 -12.40
N SER A 59 7.28 -8.39 -13.15
CA SER A 59 7.42 -8.61 -14.60
C SER A 59 8.85 -9.01 -14.94
N ALA A 60 9.02 -9.92 -15.89
CA ALA A 60 10.33 -10.36 -16.40
C ALA A 60 10.42 -10.07 -17.89
N ASN A 61 11.48 -9.38 -18.32
CA ASN A 61 11.73 -9.02 -19.72
C ASN A 61 10.56 -8.29 -20.40
N GLY A 62 9.85 -7.44 -19.65
CA GLY A 62 8.67 -6.70 -20.11
C GLY A 62 7.34 -7.48 -20.06
N GLU A 63 7.35 -8.76 -19.70
CA GLU A 63 6.14 -9.58 -19.57
C GLU A 63 5.67 -9.65 -18.11
N ILE A 64 4.38 -9.43 -17.88
CA ILE A 64 3.77 -9.48 -16.55
C ILE A 64 3.71 -10.94 -16.09
N ILE A 65 4.34 -11.24 -14.94
CA ILE A 65 4.28 -12.56 -14.32
C ILE A 65 3.09 -12.65 -13.37
N GLY A 66 2.90 -11.65 -12.51
CA GLY A 66 1.75 -11.59 -11.61
C GLY A 66 2.02 -10.83 -10.32
N ALA A 67 1.07 -10.95 -9.38
CA ALA A 67 1.15 -10.39 -8.05
C ALA A 67 1.17 -11.52 -7.01
N PHE A 68 2.11 -11.48 -6.08
CA PHE A 68 2.38 -12.54 -5.11
C PHE A 68 2.45 -11.97 -3.70
N GLU A 69 1.87 -12.66 -2.71
CA GLU A 69 2.00 -12.28 -1.30
C GLU A 69 3.39 -12.57 -0.78
N LEU A 70 3.94 -11.64 -0.01
CA LEU A 70 5.24 -11.79 0.63
C LEU A 70 5.10 -12.57 1.96
N PRO A 71 6.07 -13.44 2.31
CA PRO A 71 7.21 -13.87 1.49
C PRO A 71 6.75 -14.78 0.32
N ALA A 72 7.39 -14.63 -0.84
CA ALA A 72 6.97 -15.24 -2.10
C ALA A 72 8.03 -16.15 -2.72
N LEU A 73 7.59 -17.31 -3.22
CA LEU A 73 8.36 -18.19 -4.12
C LEU A 73 7.69 -18.21 -5.50
N ILE A 74 8.25 -17.46 -6.45
CA ILE A 74 7.59 -17.08 -7.70
C ILE A 74 8.13 -17.89 -8.88
N PRO A 75 7.32 -18.69 -9.59
CA PRO A 75 7.77 -19.36 -10.80
C PRO A 75 7.89 -18.36 -11.97
N VAL A 76 9.06 -18.31 -12.59
CA VAL A 76 9.40 -17.42 -13.72
C VAL A 76 10.14 -18.21 -14.77
N VAL A 77 9.85 -17.97 -16.05
CA VAL A 77 10.68 -18.50 -17.15
C VAL A 77 11.76 -17.48 -17.47
N LEU A 78 13.02 -17.83 -17.22
CA LEU A 78 14.18 -16.98 -17.51
C LEU A 78 14.86 -17.43 -18.82
N ARG A 79 15.43 -16.45 -19.53
CA ARG A 79 16.25 -16.69 -20.73
C ARG A 79 17.69 -16.93 -20.29
N GLU A 80 18.47 -17.71 -21.03
CA GLU A 80 19.92 -17.77 -20.83
C GLU A 80 20.55 -16.39 -20.98
N GLY A 81 21.44 -16.03 -20.04
CA GLY A 81 22.06 -14.72 -19.93
C GLY A 81 21.20 -13.69 -19.21
N GLN A 82 21.19 -12.46 -19.72
CA GLN A 82 20.60 -11.31 -19.03
C GLN A 82 19.07 -11.31 -19.05
N ASN A 83 18.48 -11.15 -17.87
CA ASN A 83 17.04 -10.96 -17.67
C ASN A 83 16.80 -9.70 -16.85
N GLU A 84 15.91 -8.84 -17.32
CA GLU A 84 15.45 -7.68 -16.55
C GLU A 84 14.22 -8.06 -15.74
N LEU A 85 14.32 -7.98 -14.42
CA LEU A 85 13.19 -8.14 -13.51
C LEU A 85 12.75 -6.76 -13.03
N ARG A 86 11.47 -6.45 -13.23
CA ARG A 86 10.84 -5.28 -12.64
C ARG A 86 9.94 -5.72 -11.50
N ILE A 87 10.29 -5.29 -10.29
CA ILE A 87 9.71 -5.67 -9.01
C ILE A 87 9.01 -4.43 -8.45
N SER A 88 7.69 -4.44 -8.38
CA SER A 88 6.91 -3.30 -7.87
C SER A 88 6.25 -3.64 -6.54
N ALA A 89 6.37 -2.73 -5.57
CA ALA A 89 5.76 -2.87 -4.25
C ALA A 89 4.23 -2.77 -4.33
N GLY A 90 3.54 -3.77 -3.79
CA GLY A 90 2.09 -3.81 -3.73
C GLY A 90 1.58 -3.74 -2.30
N ILE A 91 0.56 -2.91 -2.10
CA ILE A 91 -0.07 -2.60 -0.81
C ILE A 91 -1.56 -2.97 -0.82
N ASN A 92 -2.15 -3.09 0.36
CA ASN A 92 -3.60 -3.12 0.52
C ASN A 92 -4.10 -1.68 0.75
N THR A 93 -5.06 -1.24 -0.05
CA THR A 93 -5.67 0.08 0.11
C THR A 93 -6.97 0.00 0.90
N ASN A 94 -7.31 1.10 1.59
CA ASN A 94 -8.62 1.32 2.22
C ASN A 94 -9.03 0.24 3.26
N GLY A 95 -8.07 -0.44 3.87
CA GLY A 95 -8.28 -1.39 4.98
C GLY A 95 -8.81 -2.74 4.52
N ILE A 96 -8.86 -2.99 3.22
CA ILE A 96 -9.46 -4.19 2.64
C ILE A 96 -8.37 -5.01 1.94
N SER A 97 -8.05 -6.17 2.49
CA SER A 97 -6.96 -7.05 2.00
C SER A 97 -7.17 -7.60 0.58
N SER A 98 -8.39 -7.54 0.04
CA SER A 98 -8.70 -7.91 -1.33
C SER A 98 -8.44 -6.78 -2.35
N PHE A 99 -8.33 -5.53 -1.91
CA PHE A 99 -7.98 -4.39 -2.77
C PHE A 99 -6.47 -4.19 -2.78
N ARG A 100 -5.78 -5.10 -3.46
CA ARG A 100 -4.34 -5.01 -3.72
C ARG A 100 -4.10 -4.10 -4.91
N ALA A 101 -3.17 -3.18 -4.75
CA ALA A 101 -2.71 -2.31 -5.82
C ALA A 101 -1.19 -2.17 -5.75
N ILE A 102 -0.56 -1.92 -6.89
CA ILE A 102 0.80 -1.39 -6.92
C ILE A 102 0.75 -0.02 -6.22
N ASN A 103 1.62 0.21 -5.23
CA ASN A 103 1.78 1.55 -4.71
C ASN A 103 2.51 2.39 -5.76
N THR A 104 1.79 3.32 -6.38
CA THR A 104 2.32 4.16 -7.46
C THR A 104 3.18 5.32 -6.95
N SER A 105 3.28 5.54 -5.65
CA SER A 105 4.25 6.49 -5.08
C SER A 105 5.65 5.90 -4.92
N PHE A 106 5.82 4.58 -4.99
CA PHE A 106 7.12 3.92 -4.84
C PHE A 106 7.78 3.58 -6.18
N ASP A 107 9.10 3.68 -6.25
CA ASP A 107 9.84 3.28 -7.43
C ASP A 107 9.84 1.75 -7.65
N PRO A 108 9.72 1.29 -8.92
CA PRO A 108 9.92 -0.11 -9.20
C PRO A 108 11.41 -0.43 -9.06
N ILE A 109 11.73 -1.55 -8.41
CA ILE A 109 13.09 -2.08 -8.36
C ILE A 109 13.37 -2.77 -9.70
N ILE A 110 14.45 -2.36 -10.37
CA ILE A 110 14.94 -3.00 -11.60
C ILE A 110 16.15 -3.87 -11.23
N TYR A 111 15.96 -5.19 -11.27
CA TYR A 111 16.97 -6.16 -10.94
C TYR A 111 17.42 -6.89 -12.20
N ASN A 112 18.67 -6.68 -12.61
CA ASN A 112 19.27 -7.34 -13.77
C ASN A 112 19.93 -8.65 -13.32
N LEU A 113 19.37 -9.77 -13.75
CA LEU A 113 19.80 -11.12 -13.38
C LEU A 113 20.50 -11.79 -14.57
N ASP A 114 21.77 -12.15 -14.39
CA ASP A 114 22.46 -13.07 -15.31
C ASP A 114 22.13 -14.51 -14.94
N TYR A 115 21.32 -15.18 -15.77
CA TYR A 115 20.85 -16.53 -15.54
C TYR A 115 21.59 -17.54 -16.39
N GLN A 116 22.02 -18.65 -15.77
CA GLN A 116 22.60 -19.80 -16.44
C GLN A 116 21.86 -21.05 -15.95
N SER A 117 21.18 -21.77 -16.85
CA SER A 117 20.38 -22.93 -16.45
C SER A 117 21.26 -24.03 -15.85
N SER A 118 20.83 -24.60 -14.73
CA SER A 118 21.46 -25.81 -14.15
C SER A 118 21.19 -27.09 -14.96
N GLY A 119 20.41 -26.99 -16.05
CA GLY A 119 20.11 -28.08 -16.96
C GLY A 119 18.68 -28.56 -16.81
N GLU A 120 18.49 -29.76 -16.25
CA GLU A 120 17.17 -30.41 -16.28
C GLU A 120 16.24 -30.11 -15.11
N ALA A 121 16.75 -29.57 -14.00
CA ALA A 121 15.99 -29.30 -12.78
C ALA A 121 15.61 -27.81 -12.66
N PRO A 122 14.48 -27.48 -12.00
CA PRO A 122 14.15 -26.10 -11.64
C PRO A 122 15.18 -25.51 -10.68
N ASP A 123 15.62 -24.29 -10.95
CA ASP A 123 16.50 -23.52 -10.07
C ASP A 123 15.71 -22.72 -9.03
N THR A 124 16.33 -22.40 -7.90
CA THR A 124 15.81 -21.41 -6.93
C THR A 124 16.86 -20.31 -6.76
N ILE A 125 16.46 -19.07 -7.05
CA ILE A 125 17.29 -17.89 -6.96
C ILE A 125 16.72 -17.02 -5.85
N ILE A 126 17.55 -16.74 -4.84
CA ILE A 126 17.21 -15.84 -3.74
C ILE A 126 17.74 -14.46 -4.13
N ILE A 127 16.84 -13.48 -4.23
CA ILE A 127 17.26 -12.09 -4.48
C ILE A 127 17.72 -11.50 -3.14
N PRO A 128 18.94 -10.93 -3.04
CA PRO A 128 19.40 -10.32 -1.81
C PRO A 128 18.49 -9.18 -1.35
N GLU A 129 18.14 -9.12 -0.07
CA GLU A 129 17.29 -8.05 0.48
C GLU A 129 17.90 -6.65 0.30
N GLY A 130 19.23 -6.54 0.24
CA GLY A 130 19.95 -5.30 -0.06
C GLY A 130 19.65 -4.73 -1.47
N ASP A 131 19.20 -5.57 -2.39
CA ASP A 131 18.77 -5.16 -3.74
C ASP A 131 17.25 -4.95 -3.83
N LEU A 132 16.51 -5.16 -2.73
CA LEU A 132 15.06 -5.10 -2.64
C LEU A 132 14.57 -3.85 -1.89
N ILE A 133 15.26 -2.72 -2.12
CA ILE A 133 14.98 -1.42 -1.51
C ILE A 133 14.33 -0.50 -2.54
N THR A 134 13.15 0.05 -2.20
CA THR A 134 12.44 1.07 -2.98
C THR A 134 12.45 2.41 -2.25
N HIS A 135 12.09 3.47 -2.97
CA HIS A 135 12.04 4.85 -2.49
C HIS A 135 10.73 5.48 -2.96
N TYR A 136 10.31 6.59 -2.35
CA TYR A 136 9.32 7.44 -2.99
C TYR A 136 9.87 7.96 -4.33
N ARG A 137 9.01 8.03 -5.35
CA ARG A 137 9.39 8.58 -6.64
C ARG A 137 9.63 10.08 -6.52
N ASP A 138 10.72 10.59 -7.10
CA ASP A 138 11.11 12.01 -7.04
C ASP A 138 10.03 13.02 -7.48
N PHE A 139 9.06 12.59 -8.30
CA PHE A 139 7.96 13.44 -8.77
C PHE A 139 6.70 13.36 -7.91
N TYR A 140 6.71 12.58 -6.82
CA TYR A 140 5.70 12.67 -5.77
C TYR A 140 6.17 13.62 -4.69
N GLN A 141 5.25 14.43 -4.20
CA GLN A 141 5.41 15.17 -2.97
C GLN A 141 4.98 14.29 -1.80
N VAL A 142 5.85 14.15 -0.80
CA VAL A 142 5.54 13.57 0.51
C VAL A 142 5.43 14.73 1.49
N SER A 143 4.26 14.89 2.11
CA SER A 143 4.05 15.91 3.14
C SER A 143 3.75 15.22 4.47
N ILE A 144 4.65 15.41 5.44
CA ILE A 144 4.41 14.99 6.83
C ILE A 144 3.24 15.82 7.36
N VAL A 145 2.13 15.15 7.66
CA VAL A 145 0.91 15.79 8.18
C VAL A 145 1.02 15.92 9.69
N GLU A 146 1.45 14.85 10.37
CA GLU A 146 1.62 14.81 11.82
C GLU A 146 2.47 13.58 12.21
N ASP A 147 3.59 13.84 12.88
CA ASP A 147 4.45 12.83 13.52
C ASP A 147 4.37 12.90 15.06
N PHE A 148 3.61 13.86 15.60
CA PHE A 148 3.44 14.13 17.02
C PHE A 148 4.72 14.51 17.77
N ASP A 149 5.85 14.75 17.12
CA ASP A 149 7.10 15.11 17.82
C ASP A 149 7.28 16.63 17.97
N ASP A 150 6.59 17.43 17.15
CA ASP A 150 6.58 18.89 17.25
C ASP A 150 5.87 19.41 18.52
N PRO A 151 6.19 20.63 19.01
CA PRO A 151 5.54 21.20 20.19
C PRO A 151 4.02 21.40 20.06
N GLY A 152 3.52 21.54 18.83
CA GLY A 152 2.11 21.74 18.52
C GLY A 152 1.42 20.46 18.04
N LEU A 153 0.14 20.59 17.71
CA LEU A 153 -0.61 19.58 16.97
C LEU A 153 -1.06 20.20 15.65
N ASN A 154 -0.90 19.46 14.56
CA ASN A 154 -1.34 19.81 13.22
C ASN A 154 -2.80 19.43 12.96
N PHE A 155 -3.55 19.09 14.02
CA PHE A 155 -4.98 18.80 13.98
C PHE A 155 -5.76 19.65 14.97
N GLN A 156 -6.98 20.04 14.57
CA GLN A 156 -7.93 20.74 15.41
C GLN A 156 -9.28 20.02 15.41
N ARG A 157 -9.96 20.09 16.56
CA ARG A 157 -11.32 19.56 16.68
C ARG A 157 -12.31 20.38 15.87
N THR A 158 -13.25 19.73 15.22
CA THR A 158 -14.39 20.40 14.58
C THR A 158 -15.52 20.62 15.61
N ASN A 159 -16.60 21.28 15.18
CA ASN A 159 -17.81 21.44 16.00
C ASN A 159 -18.59 20.12 16.22
N PHE A 160 -18.20 19.03 15.54
CA PHE A 160 -18.80 17.71 15.67
C PHE A 160 -18.03 16.79 16.63
N SER A 161 -16.97 17.30 17.27
CA SER A 161 -16.11 16.55 18.18
C SER A 161 -16.30 16.98 19.63
N ASP A 162 -16.35 16.01 20.53
CA ASP A 162 -16.35 16.23 21.99
C ASP A 162 -14.98 15.96 22.63
N THR A 163 -14.07 15.33 21.89
CA THR A 163 -12.69 15.03 22.32
C THR A 163 -11.64 15.64 21.38
N ASN A 164 -10.36 15.45 21.69
CA ASN A 164 -9.21 15.88 20.87
C ASN A 164 -8.05 14.88 21.01
N PHE A 165 -6.99 15.07 20.22
CA PHE A 165 -5.71 14.39 20.44
C PHE A 165 -5.07 14.79 21.77
N ILE A 166 -4.36 13.83 22.34
CA ILE A 166 -3.40 14.01 23.42
C ILE A 166 -2.09 13.40 22.95
N LYS A 167 -0.97 14.11 23.12
CA LYS A 167 0.37 13.54 22.91
C LYS A 167 0.72 12.62 24.08
N VAL A 168 1.22 11.43 23.77
CA VAL A 168 1.66 10.43 24.76
C VAL A 168 3.07 9.97 24.44
N ASP A 169 3.84 9.69 25.49
CA ASP A 169 5.27 9.36 25.45
C ASP A 169 5.63 8.16 26.35
N ASP A 170 4.63 7.40 26.81
CA ASP A 170 4.88 6.17 27.58
C ASP A 170 5.24 4.99 26.66
N ALA A 171 6.04 4.05 27.18
CA ALA A 171 6.63 2.97 26.40
C ALA A 171 5.61 2.09 25.66
N ASP A 172 4.40 1.92 26.21
CA ASP A 172 3.37 1.10 25.56
C ASP A 172 2.62 1.89 24.47
N SER A 173 2.75 3.21 24.45
CA SER A 173 2.01 4.13 23.57
C SER A 173 2.82 4.65 22.39
N ILE A 174 4.15 4.50 22.39
CA ILE A 174 5.01 4.99 21.30
C ILE A 174 5.12 3.94 20.19
N PHE A 175 5.10 4.41 18.94
CA PHE A 175 5.47 3.60 17.80
C PHE A 175 7.00 3.55 17.62
N HIS A 176 7.59 2.35 17.60
CA HIS A 176 9.01 2.16 17.36
C HIS A 176 9.25 1.42 16.05
N PHE A 177 10.10 1.99 15.18
CA PHE A 177 10.50 1.38 13.93
C PHE A 177 12.01 1.48 13.73
N GLN A 178 12.61 0.40 13.24
CA GLN A 178 14.01 0.35 12.84
C GLN A 178 14.06 0.06 11.34
N PRO A 179 14.52 1.01 10.50
CA PRO A 179 14.63 0.80 9.07
C PRO A 179 15.55 -0.36 8.71
N PHE A 180 15.28 -0.97 7.56
CA PHE A 180 16.18 -1.97 6.98
C PHE A 180 17.57 -1.36 6.78
N ASN A 181 18.63 -2.13 7.08
CA ASN A 181 20.03 -1.67 7.12
C ASN A 181 20.37 -0.54 8.11
N SER A 182 19.44 -0.12 8.98
CA SER A 182 19.78 0.77 10.10
C SER A 182 20.20 0.00 11.35
N ASN A 183 21.17 0.54 12.08
CA ASN A 183 21.56 0.05 13.41
C ASN A 183 20.80 0.73 14.56
N GLN A 184 19.91 1.69 14.24
CA GLN A 184 19.17 2.48 15.21
C GLN A 184 17.71 2.63 14.78
N ALA A 185 16.81 2.65 15.77
CA ALA A 185 15.43 3.02 15.54
C ALA A 185 15.33 4.49 15.10
N GLU A 186 14.27 4.81 14.36
CA GLU A 186 13.91 6.17 14.04
C GLU A 186 13.64 6.98 15.32
N PRO A 187 13.94 8.29 15.33
CA PRO A 187 13.89 9.13 16.52
C PRO A 187 12.47 9.57 16.89
N ASN A 188 11.51 8.63 16.94
CA ASN A 188 10.12 8.88 17.32
C ASN A 188 9.94 8.90 18.84
N ASN A 189 9.46 10.01 19.40
CA ASN A 189 9.35 10.18 20.86
C ASN A 189 7.91 10.23 21.37
N ASN A 190 6.94 10.51 20.49
CA ASN A 190 5.55 10.74 20.87
C ASN A 190 4.64 10.02 19.88
N SER A 191 3.42 9.73 20.33
CA SER A 191 2.34 9.37 19.41
C SER A 191 1.07 10.14 19.80
N GLY A 192 0.12 10.21 18.87
CA GLY A 192 -1.20 10.76 19.13
C GLY A 192 -2.12 9.72 19.76
N LEU A 193 -2.82 10.09 20.82
CA LEU A 193 -3.87 9.29 21.45
C LEU A 193 -5.20 10.04 21.44
N ILE A 194 -6.26 9.34 21.04
CA ILE A 194 -7.65 9.74 21.25
C ILE A 194 -8.30 8.72 22.19
N ILE A 195 -9.00 9.22 23.21
CA ILE A 195 -9.81 8.42 24.13
C ILE A 195 -11.27 8.82 23.97
N LEU A 196 -12.13 7.84 23.70
CA LEU A 196 -13.58 8.01 23.67
C LEU A 196 -14.22 7.17 24.78
N ASP A 197 -15.14 7.78 25.52
CA ASP A 197 -15.90 7.15 26.60
C ASP A 197 -17.40 7.51 26.49
N ASP A 198 -18.21 7.18 27.50
CA ASP A 198 -19.65 7.46 27.48
C ASP A 198 -19.97 8.96 27.60
N LEU A 199 -19.03 9.78 28.09
CA LEU A 199 -19.20 11.23 28.22
C LEU A 199 -18.76 11.95 26.93
N ASN A 200 -17.70 11.46 26.29
CA ASN A 200 -17.12 12.00 25.07
C ASN A 200 -17.00 10.87 24.02
N PRO A 201 -18.12 10.44 23.41
CA PRO A 201 -18.14 9.28 22.54
C PRO A 201 -17.69 9.55 21.10
N GLN A 202 -17.40 10.79 20.70
CA GLN A 202 -17.20 11.14 19.29
C GLN A 202 -16.02 12.08 19.04
N VAL A 203 -15.18 11.69 18.09
CA VAL A 203 -14.10 12.54 17.60
C VAL A 203 -14.30 12.89 16.13
N GLU A 204 -14.07 14.16 15.82
CA GLU A 204 -13.87 14.63 14.46
C GLU A 204 -12.80 15.72 14.43
N LEU A 205 -11.70 15.44 13.75
CA LEU A 205 -10.55 16.33 13.64
C LEU A 205 -10.29 16.66 12.17
N SER A 206 -9.89 17.90 11.92
CA SER A 206 -9.33 18.30 10.63
C SER A 206 -7.89 18.80 10.79
N SER A 207 -7.05 18.56 9.78
CA SER A 207 -5.69 19.14 9.78
C SER A 207 -5.78 20.66 9.80
N VAL A 208 -4.91 21.33 10.56
CA VAL A 208 -4.87 22.81 10.62
C VAL A 208 -4.46 23.39 9.27
N VAL A 209 -3.53 22.72 8.59
CA VAL A 209 -3.09 23.06 7.23
C VAL A 209 -4.10 22.57 6.20
N SER A 210 -4.36 23.41 5.21
CA SER A 210 -5.07 23.07 3.98
C SER A 210 -4.05 22.81 2.87
N TYR A 211 -4.14 21.65 2.22
CA TYR A 211 -3.27 21.21 1.15
C TYR A 211 -3.87 21.59 -0.22
N GLU A 212 -3.09 22.28 -1.04
CA GLU A 212 -3.44 22.61 -2.42
C GLU A 212 -3.04 21.45 -3.34
N ILE A 213 -3.97 20.52 -3.53
CA ILE A 213 -3.75 19.37 -4.42
C ILE A 213 -4.12 19.75 -5.86
N PRO A 214 -3.23 19.57 -6.84
CA PRO A 214 -3.48 19.96 -8.23
C PRO A 214 -4.71 19.28 -8.84
N ALA A 215 -5.44 20.03 -9.65
CA ALA A 215 -6.58 19.49 -10.38
C ALA A 215 -6.16 18.35 -11.32
N GLY A 216 -6.89 17.23 -11.27
CA GLY A 216 -6.63 16.06 -12.12
C GLY A 216 -5.67 15.03 -11.51
N THR A 217 -5.11 15.27 -10.32
CA THR A 217 -4.32 14.27 -9.61
C THR A 217 -5.12 12.98 -9.39
N GLN A 218 -4.53 11.83 -9.78
CA GLN A 218 -5.19 10.52 -9.76
C GLN A 218 -4.69 9.61 -8.63
N ASN A 219 -3.50 9.88 -8.09
CA ASN A 219 -2.88 9.10 -7.03
C ASN A 219 -2.62 10.03 -5.85
N ILE A 220 -3.47 9.90 -4.83
CA ILE A 220 -3.38 10.68 -3.59
C ILE A 220 -3.53 9.68 -2.46
N PHE A 221 -2.46 9.47 -1.71
CA PHE A 221 -2.46 8.54 -0.59
C PHE A 221 -2.32 9.29 0.72
N LEU A 222 -3.18 8.98 1.67
CA LEU A 222 -2.90 9.21 3.08
C LEU A 222 -2.31 7.93 3.65
N GLU A 223 -1.07 8.01 4.12
CA GLU A 223 -0.41 6.94 4.84
C GLU A 223 -0.51 7.20 6.34
N VAL A 224 -0.88 6.20 7.13
CA VAL A 224 -1.05 6.36 8.58
C VAL A 224 -0.51 5.14 9.31
N THR A 225 0.34 5.35 10.31
CA THR A 225 0.68 4.33 11.29
C THR A 225 -0.34 4.39 12.43
N TYR A 226 -0.97 3.26 12.77
CA TYR A 226 -2.09 3.22 13.69
C TYR A 226 -2.12 1.96 14.55
N ARG A 227 -2.75 2.08 15.72
CA ARG A 227 -3.17 0.99 16.60
C ARG A 227 -4.46 1.40 17.28
N THR A 228 -5.48 0.55 17.28
CA THR A 228 -6.82 0.96 17.75
C THR A 228 -7.68 -0.20 18.20
N ASN A 229 -8.54 0.00 19.20
CA ASN A 229 -9.59 -0.96 19.55
C ASN A 229 -10.98 -0.57 18.99
N ALA A 230 -11.06 0.49 18.18
CA ALA A 230 -12.27 0.98 17.54
C ALA A 230 -12.07 1.23 16.04
N GLN A 231 -13.18 1.33 15.30
CA GLN A 231 -13.12 1.73 13.89
C GLN A 231 -12.76 3.22 13.80
N VAL A 232 -11.84 3.55 12.88
CA VAL A 232 -11.40 4.92 12.62
C VAL A 232 -11.55 5.21 11.14
N GLY A 233 -12.22 6.30 10.80
CA GLY A 233 -12.39 6.79 9.43
C GLY A 233 -11.41 7.91 9.11
N PHE A 234 -10.92 7.91 7.87
CA PHE A 234 -10.07 8.94 7.29
C PHE A 234 -10.70 9.46 6.00
N GLY A 235 -10.55 10.75 5.74
CA GLY A 235 -11.06 11.36 4.52
C GLY A 235 -10.57 12.79 4.33
N LEU A 236 -11.39 13.61 3.67
CA LEU A 236 -11.05 14.99 3.36
C LEU A 236 -12.15 15.96 3.81
N VAL A 237 -11.74 17.16 4.20
CA VAL A 237 -12.57 18.36 4.22
C VAL A 237 -12.17 19.21 3.02
N ALA A 238 -13.11 19.46 2.11
CA ALA A 238 -12.94 20.29 0.93
C ALA A 238 -13.40 21.73 1.21
N ASN A 239 -12.50 22.69 1.06
CA ASN A 239 -12.74 24.10 1.30
C ASN A 239 -13.37 24.75 0.06
N LEU A 240 -14.67 25.07 0.13
CA LEU A 240 -15.45 25.60 -1.00
C LEU A 240 -15.97 27.01 -0.67
N ALA A 241 -16.14 27.84 -1.70
CA ALA A 241 -16.71 29.19 -1.53
C ALA A 241 -18.14 29.19 -0.97
N THR A 242 -18.87 28.08 -1.13
CA THR A 242 -20.23 27.86 -0.60
C THR A 242 -20.26 27.29 0.81
N GLY A 243 -19.09 27.05 1.41
CA GLY A 243 -18.92 26.38 2.70
C GLY A 243 -18.35 24.98 2.55
N ASP A 244 -17.61 24.55 3.58
CA ASP A 244 -16.83 23.32 3.56
C ASP A 244 -17.71 22.07 3.42
N GLN A 245 -17.21 21.07 2.71
CA GLN A 245 -17.83 19.76 2.59
C GLN A 245 -16.85 18.71 3.10
N SER A 246 -17.32 17.67 3.77
CA SER A 246 -16.44 16.64 4.32
C SER A 246 -17.05 15.26 4.19
N ASP A 247 -16.22 14.27 3.88
CA ASP A 247 -16.63 12.87 3.86
C ASP A 247 -15.48 11.93 4.21
N ILE A 248 -15.83 10.72 4.64
CA ILE A 248 -14.89 9.65 4.97
C ILE A 248 -14.67 8.79 3.72
N THR A 249 -13.42 8.69 3.29
CA THR A 249 -12.99 7.85 2.17
C THR A 249 -12.98 6.38 2.54
N ALA A 250 -12.31 6.07 3.64
CA ALA A 250 -12.08 4.72 4.08
C ALA A 250 -11.78 4.72 5.58
N GLY A 251 -11.75 3.54 6.17
CA GLY A 251 -11.39 3.40 7.57
C GLY A 251 -10.63 2.12 7.85
N VAL A 252 -10.12 2.05 9.06
CA VAL A 252 -9.48 0.87 9.62
C VAL A 252 -10.37 0.25 10.68
N LEU A 253 -10.28 -1.07 10.79
CA LEU A 253 -10.90 -1.84 11.86
C LEU A 253 -9.94 -1.95 13.06
N PRO A 254 -10.43 -2.40 14.23
CA PRO A 254 -9.58 -2.65 15.39
C PRO A 254 -8.34 -3.50 15.05
N LYS A 255 -7.19 -3.08 15.56
CA LYS A 255 -5.89 -3.72 15.44
C LYS A 255 -5.11 -3.51 16.73
N GLU A 256 -4.79 -4.61 17.40
CA GLU A 256 -4.08 -4.62 18.70
C GLU A 256 -2.62 -4.19 18.57
N GLU A 257 -1.99 -4.49 17.43
CA GLU A 257 -0.59 -4.11 17.14
C GLU A 257 -0.51 -2.90 16.22
N TRP A 258 0.59 -2.16 16.29
CA TRP A 258 0.88 -1.11 15.33
C TRP A 258 0.93 -1.67 13.91
N SER A 259 0.27 -0.97 12.99
CA SER A 259 0.18 -1.33 11.58
C SER A 259 0.18 -0.06 10.73
N LYS A 260 0.45 -0.21 9.44
CA LYS A 260 0.28 0.87 8.47
C LYS A 260 -0.93 0.66 7.58
N ILE A 261 -1.62 1.75 7.26
CA ILE A 261 -2.69 1.81 6.27
C ILE A 261 -2.36 2.82 5.17
N TYR A 262 -2.82 2.53 3.96
CA TYR A 262 -2.80 3.42 2.81
C TYR A 262 -4.24 3.70 2.38
N ILE A 263 -4.67 4.95 2.46
CA ILE A 263 -6.00 5.39 2.04
C ILE A 263 -5.86 6.13 0.72
N ASN A 264 -6.52 5.64 -0.33
CA ASN A 264 -6.57 6.34 -1.61
C ASN A 264 -7.69 7.39 -1.57
N LEU A 265 -7.33 8.67 -1.46
CA LEU A 265 -8.23 9.81 -1.30
C LEU A 265 -8.82 10.32 -2.63
N VAL A 266 -8.52 9.68 -3.76
CA VAL A 266 -8.91 10.17 -5.09
C VAL A 266 -10.41 10.35 -5.26
N THR A 267 -11.23 9.49 -4.63
CA THR A 267 -12.69 9.52 -4.74
C THR A 267 -13.29 10.79 -4.17
N GLU A 268 -12.87 11.20 -2.99
CA GLU A 268 -13.37 12.37 -2.26
C GLU A 268 -12.74 13.64 -2.81
N PHE A 269 -11.47 13.57 -3.22
CA PHE A 269 -10.83 14.65 -3.98
C PHE A 269 -11.61 14.97 -5.27
N GLN A 270 -11.98 13.96 -6.06
CA GLN A 270 -12.72 14.15 -7.32
C GLN A 270 -14.20 14.51 -7.09
N ALA A 271 -14.76 14.22 -5.91
CA ALA A 271 -16.13 14.62 -5.58
C ALA A 271 -16.28 16.14 -5.42
N PHE A 272 -15.19 16.85 -5.10
CA PHE A 272 -15.21 18.30 -4.82
C PHE A 272 -14.24 19.11 -5.72
N PRO A 273 -14.35 19.03 -7.06
CA PRO A 273 -13.34 19.58 -7.98
C PRO A 273 -13.20 21.12 -7.98
N GLY A 274 -14.09 21.84 -7.29
CA GLY A 274 -14.06 23.29 -7.13
C GLY A 274 -13.45 23.77 -5.81
N ALA A 275 -12.92 22.86 -4.98
CA ALA A 275 -12.33 23.23 -3.70
C ALA A 275 -11.01 23.99 -3.90
N SER A 276 -10.78 25.01 -3.07
CA SER A 276 -9.51 25.77 -3.07
C SER A 276 -8.41 25.09 -2.27
N GLY A 277 -8.74 24.02 -1.55
CA GLY A 277 -7.80 23.23 -0.78
C GLY A 277 -8.52 22.15 0.04
N TYR A 278 -7.73 21.22 0.56
CA TYR A 278 -8.24 20.05 1.27
C TYR A 278 -7.53 19.90 2.62
N GLN A 279 -8.29 19.62 3.68
CA GLN A 279 -7.75 19.24 4.98
C GLN A 279 -7.96 17.74 5.19
N ILE A 280 -7.05 17.09 5.91
CA ILE A 280 -7.21 15.68 6.29
C ILE A 280 -8.28 15.58 7.38
N LEU A 281 -9.26 14.70 7.19
CA LEU A 281 -10.33 14.43 8.14
C LEU A 281 -10.06 13.12 8.87
N ILE A 282 -10.21 13.10 10.20
CA ILE A 282 -10.22 11.91 11.03
C ILE A 282 -11.54 11.88 11.80
N ARG A 283 -12.28 10.77 11.75
CA ARG A 283 -13.53 10.60 12.47
C ARG A 283 -13.60 9.23 13.13
N ALA A 284 -14.02 9.18 14.39
CA ALA A 284 -14.32 7.92 15.06
C ALA A 284 -15.44 8.11 16.08
N LYS A 285 -16.09 7.00 16.42
CA LYS A 285 -17.12 6.92 17.45
C LYS A 285 -16.83 5.73 18.34
N LYS A 286 -17.05 5.87 19.65
CA LYS A 286 -16.93 4.75 20.58
C LYS A 286 -17.93 3.66 20.19
N PRO A 287 -17.49 2.40 20.02
CA PRO A 287 -18.41 1.31 19.82
C PRO A 287 -19.04 0.90 21.16
N ASP A 288 -20.31 0.45 21.12
CA ASP A 288 -21.10 0.17 22.33
C ASP A 288 -20.55 -1.03 23.14
N ASN A 289 -19.66 -1.84 22.55
CA ASN A 289 -19.12 -3.06 23.13
C ASN A 289 -17.76 -2.88 23.85
N VAL A 290 -17.26 -1.64 23.97
CA VAL A 290 -16.04 -1.34 24.73
C VAL A 290 -16.32 -0.25 25.76
N ASP A 291 -15.68 -0.33 26.93
CA ASP A 291 -15.80 0.72 27.95
C ASP A 291 -15.15 2.03 27.47
N GLN A 292 -13.98 1.91 26.84
CA GLN A 292 -13.25 3.03 26.23
C GLN A 292 -12.69 2.64 24.86
N ALA A 293 -12.87 3.52 23.87
CA ALA A 293 -12.11 3.43 22.63
C ALA A 293 -10.78 4.17 22.80
N ARG A 294 -9.68 3.51 22.47
CA ARG A 294 -8.32 4.05 22.46
C ARG A 294 -7.79 3.94 21.05
N ILE A 295 -7.49 5.09 20.45
CA ILE A 295 -7.03 5.21 19.08
C ILE A 295 -5.65 5.86 19.13
N TYR A 296 -4.63 5.11 18.75
CA TYR A 296 -3.26 5.59 18.63
C TYR A 296 -2.95 5.82 17.16
N LEU A 297 -2.44 7.01 16.84
CA LEU A 297 -2.05 7.41 15.49
C LEU A 297 -0.66 8.01 15.53
N ASP A 298 0.09 7.79 14.47
CA ASP A 298 1.46 8.27 14.33
C ASP A 298 1.82 8.35 12.84
N ASN A 299 2.81 9.18 12.51
CA ASN A 299 3.45 9.24 11.20
C ASN A 299 2.44 9.35 10.03
N LEU A 300 1.54 10.34 10.11
CA LEU A 300 0.58 10.63 9.05
C LEU A 300 1.30 11.35 7.90
N LYS A 301 1.16 10.84 6.67
CA LYS A 301 1.74 11.44 5.48
C LYS A 301 0.73 11.57 4.36
N LEU A 302 0.73 12.72 3.68
CA LEU A 302 -0.01 12.94 2.45
C LEU A 302 0.96 12.84 1.27
N VAL A 303 0.69 11.91 0.35
CA VAL A 303 1.56 11.58 -0.79
C VAL A 303 0.79 11.76 -2.09
N TYR A 304 1.22 12.68 -2.95
CA TYR A 304 0.53 13.02 -4.19
C TYR A 304 1.49 13.58 -5.25
N ILE A 305 1.02 13.65 -6.49
CA ILE A 305 1.75 14.33 -7.57
C ILE A 305 1.38 15.82 -7.53
N PRO A 306 2.35 16.73 -7.30
CA PRO A 306 2.13 18.18 -7.26
C PRO A 306 1.99 18.82 -8.65
#